data_AF-A0A7V4JSV1-F1
#
_entry.id   AF-A0A7V4JSV1-F1
#
_cell.length_a   1.000
_cell.length_b   1.000
_cell.length_c   1.000
_cell.angle_alpha   90.00
_cell.angle_beta   90.00
_cell.angle_gamma   90.00
#
_symmetry.space_group_name_H-M   'P 1'
#
loop_
_entity.id
_entity.type
_entity.pdbx_description
1 polymer ?
#
loop_
_entity_poly.entity_id
_entity_poly.type
_entity_poly.pdbx_seq_one_letter_code
_entity_poly.pdbx_strand_id
1 'polypeptide(L)' 'MPEPPTNAVSIHRDRFIATLNHHEPDRVPIAFGGPSCAIHVEAHRRLLAHLGYDGAETARVIDRILQIVEPDTRLWS' A
#
# COMPACT_ATOMS: atom_id res chain seq x y z
N MET A 1 -33.25 -14.14 12.21
CA MET A 1 -32.43 -13.29 11.32
C MET A 1 -30.99 -13.61 11.67
N PRO A 2 -30.18 -14.20 10.78
CA PRO A 2 -28.79 -14.46 11.11
C PRO A 2 -28.07 -13.12 11.32
N GLU A 3 -27.26 -13.06 12.37
CA GLU A 3 -26.34 -11.95 12.66
C GLU A 3 -25.51 -11.65 11.40
N PRO A 4 -25.33 -10.37 11.00
CA PRO A 4 -24.47 -10.05 9.86
C PRO A 4 -23.05 -10.56 10.17
N PRO A 5 -22.32 -11.06 9.15
CA PRO A 5 -20.96 -11.53 9.39
C PRO A 5 -20.15 -10.38 9.98
N THR A 6 -19.46 -10.66 11.10
CA THR A 6 -18.48 -9.76 11.70
C THR A 6 -17.53 -9.31 10.59
N ASN A 7 -17.73 -8.08 10.09
CA ASN A 7 -16.84 -7.48 9.12
C ASN A 7 -15.43 -7.60 9.69
N ALA A 8 -14.58 -8.38 9.04
CA ALA A 8 -13.18 -8.48 9.42
C ALA A 8 -12.64 -7.06 9.52
N VAL A 9 -12.11 -6.70 10.69
CA VAL A 9 -11.54 -5.38 10.96
C VAL A 9 -10.46 -5.13 9.92
N SER A 10 -10.77 -4.29 8.94
CA SER A 10 -9.82 -3.90 7.89
C SER A 10 -9.12 -2.66 8.37
N ILE A 11 -7.92 -2.83 8.92
CA ILE A 11 -7.07 -1.75 9.41
C ILE A 11 -6.91 -0.61 8.39
N HIS A 12 -6.93 -0.94 7.09
CA HIS A 12 -6.88 0.04 6.00
C HIS A 12 -8.13 0.89 5.89
N ARG A 13 -9.30 0.25 5.98
CA ARG A 13 -10.59 0.94 5.91
C ARG A 13 -10.75 1.87 7.09
N ASP A 14 -10.45 1.39 8.30
CA ASP A 14 -10.63 2.18 9.51
C ASP A 14 -9.68 3.39 9.55
N ARG A 15 -8.42 3.20 9.12
CA ARG A 15 -7.46 4.30 8.92
C ARG A 15 -7.96 5.36 7.95
N PHE A 16 -8.50 4.91 6.82
CA PHE A 16 -9.03 5.80 5.80
C PHE A 16 -10.24 6.59 6.33
N ILE A 17 -11.16 5.91 7.02
CA ILE A 17 -12.31 6.55 7.65
C ILE A 17 -11.88 7.54 8.74
N ALA A 18 -10.88 7.23 9.56
CA ALA A 18 -10.34 8.15 10.56
C ALA A 18 -9.81 9.43 9.91
N THR A 19 -9.03 9.29 8.84
CA THR A 19 -8.48 10.42 8.08
C THR A 19 -9.59 11.30 7.48
N LEU A 20 -10.62 10.68 6.87
CA LEU A 20 -11.77 11.41 6.32
C LEU A 20 -12.56 12.17 7.38
N ASN A 21 -12.60 11.65 8.61
CA ASN A 21 -13.24 12.31 9.74
C ASN A 21 -12.31 13.30 10.47
N HIS A 22 -11.14 13.62 9.91
CA HIS A 22 -10.13 14.50 10.51
C HIS A 22 -9.61 14.04 11.88
N HIS A 23 -9.65 12.73 12.13
CA HIS A 23 -8.99 12.10 13.27
C HIS A 23 -7.60 11.61 12.86
N GLU A 24 -6.63 11.68 13.78
CA GLU A 24 -5.27 11.19 13.53
C GLU A 24 -5.30 9.66 13.34
N PRO A 25 -4.90 9.15 12.15
CA PRO A 25 -4.80 7.72 11.91
C PRO A 25 -3.53 7.13 12.55
N ASP A 26 -3.48 5.81 12.68
CA ASP A 26 -2.27 5.07 13.13
C ASP A 26 -1.05 5.28 12.22
N ARG A 27 -1.28 5.59 10.94
CA ARG A 27 -0.27 6.04 9.97
C ARG A 27 -0.95 6.80 8.83
N VAL A 28 -0.15 7.50 8.02
CA VAL A 28 -0.66 8.16 6.81
C VAL A 28 -1.25 7.11 5.84
N PRO A 29 -2.48 7.28 5.33
CA PRO A 29 -3.02 6.41 4.29
C PRO A 29 -2.20 6.55 3.01
N ILE A 30 -1.64 5.46 2.52
CA ILE A 30 -0.92 5.42 1.24
C ILE A 30 -1.74 4.61 0.25
N ALA A 31 -2.02 5.19 -0.92
CA ALA A 31 -2.68 4.51 -2.01
C ALA A 31 -1.63 3.93 -2.96
N PHE A 32 -1.45 2.61 -2.88
CA PHE A 32 -0.72 1.82 -3.86
C PHE A 32 -1.74 0.93 -4.59
N GLY A 33 -2.13 1.28 -5.83
CA GLY A 33 -3.19 0.55 -6.52
C GLY A 33 -3.33 0.84 -8.01
N GLY A 34 -3.53 -0.22 -8.80
CA GLY A 34 -3.77 -0.14 -10.25
C GLY A 34 -2.57 0.35 -11.06
N PRO A 35 -2.64 0.28 -12.41
CA PRO A 35 -1.54 0.68 -13.29
C PRO A 35 -1.15 2.16 -13.17
N SER A 36 -2.05 3.02 -12.67
CA SER A 36 -1.86 4.48 -12.66
C SER A 36 -1.57 5.08 -11.28
N CYS A 37 -1.77 4.33 -10.18
CA CYS A 37 -1.49 4.80 -8.82
C CYS A 37 -0.52 3.84 -8.08
N ALA A 38 0.42 3.25 -8.82
CA ALA A 38 1.50 2.45 -8.27
C ALA A 38 2.84 3.22 -8.37
N ILE A 39 3.94 2.56 -7.99
CA ILE A 39 5.24 3.20 -7.82
C ILE A 39 6.21 2.77 -8.93
N HIS A 40 7.03 3.70 -9.40
CA HIS A 40 8.09 3.43 -10.37
C HIS A 40 9.14 2.47 -9.77
N VAL A 41 9.68 1.55 -10.58
CA VAL A 41 10.64 0.52 -10.14
C VAL A 41 11.81 1.08 -9.33
N GLU A 42 12.46 2.14 -9.83
CA GLU A 42 13.59 2.75 -9.13
C GLU A 42 13.18 3.47 -7.83
N ALA A 43 11.99 4.07 -7.80
CA ALA A 43 11.49 4.74 -6.60
C ALA A 43 11.15 3.71 -5.51
N HIS A 44 10.53 2.60 -5.90
CA HIS A 44 10.23 1.47 -5.02
C HIS A 44 11.51 0.89 -4.43
N ARG A 45 12.50 0.59 -5.27
CA ARG A 45 13.80 0.07 -4.86
C ARG A 45 14.50 0.95 -3.83
N ARG A 46 14.54 2.28 -4.09
CA ARG A 46 15.11 3.27 -3.16
C ARG A 46 14.35 3.36 -1.85
N LEU A 47 13.01 3.31 -1.91
CA LEU A 47 12.17 3.34 -0.72
C LEU A 47 12.42 2.13 0.16
N LEU A 48 12.47 0.91 -0.42
CA LEU A 48 12.77 -0.30 0.33
C LEU A 48 14.16 -0.24 0.97
N ALA A 49 15.18 0.19 0.23
CA ALA A 49 16.52 0.36 0.76
C ALA A 49 16.56 1.39 1.90
N HIS A 50 15.84 2.50 1.78
CA HIS A 50 15.76 3.53 2.82
C HIS A 50 15.08 3.00 4.10
N LEU A 51 14.08 2.13 3.96
CA LEU A 51 13.38 1.49 5.07
C LEU A 51 14.13 0.27 5.64
N GLY A 52 15.29 -0.10 5.08
CA GLY A 52 16.06 -1.27 5.50
C GLY A 52 15.41 -2.61 5.13
N TYR A 53 14.57 -2.63 4.10
CA TYR A 53 13.94 -3.84 3.59
C TYR A 53 14.81 -4.51 2.52
N ASP A 54 15.11 -5.79 2.75
CA ASP A 54 15.76 -6.64 1.74
C ASP A 54 14.84 -6.95 0.56
N GLY A 55 15.43 -7.29 -0.59
CA GLY A 55 14.68 -7.72 -1.79
C GLY A 55 14.24 -6.58 -2.71
N ALA A 56 14.87 -5.40 -2.63
CA ALA A 56 14.52 -4.25 -3.45
C ALA A 56 14.57 -4.50 -4.98
N GLU A 57 15.37 -5.48 -5.42
CA GLU A 57 15.58 -5.82 -6.84
C GLU A 57 14.56 -6.83 -7.39
N THR A 58 13.67 -7.41 -6.56
CA THR A 58 12.77 -8.51 -6.96
C THR A 58 11.34 -8.06 -7.28
N ALA A 59 11.08 -6.76 -7.29
CA ALA A 59 9.74 -6.22 -7.53
C ALA A 59 9.21 -6.60 -8.92
N ARG A 60 7.99 -7.12 -8.98
CA ARG A 60 7.37 -7.52 -10.25
C ARG A 60 6.93 -6.29 -11.03
N VAL A 61 7.51 -6.06 -12.20
CA VAL A 61 7.06 -4.99 -13.11
C VAL A 61 5.69 -5.35 -13.69
N ILE A 62 4.69 -4.48 -13.47
CA ILE A 62 3.31 -4.65 -13.93
C ILE A 62 3.00 -3.82 -15.18
N ASP A 63 3.73 -2.73 -15.40
CA ASP A 63 3.69 -1.93 -16.63
C ASP A 63 5.12 -1.58 -17.04
N ARG A 64 5.53 -2.05 -18.22
CA ARG A 64 6.90 -1.84 -18.73
C ARG A 64 7.09 -0.46 -19.36
N ILE A 65 6.03 0.16 -19.87
CA ILE A 65 6.11 1.49 -20.49
C ILE A 65 6.27 2.53 -19.40
N LEU A 66 5.45 2.42 -18.35
CA LEU A 66 5.49 3.33 -17.20
C LEU A 66 6.55 2.93 -16.16
N GLN A 67 7.16 1.76 -16.32
CA GLN A 67 8.12 1.15 -15.39
C GLN A 67 7.57 1.04 -13.97
N ILE A 68 6.30 0.64 -13.86
CA ILE A 68 5.58 0.54 -12.61
C ILE A 68 5.66 -0.90 -12.10
N VAL A 69 5.87 -1.04 -10.79
CA VAL A 69 5.93 -2.35 -10.11
C VAL A 69 4.70 -2.61 -9.27
N GLU A 70 4.43 -3.89 -9.05
CA GLU A 70 3.61 -4.33 -7.93
C GLU A 70 4.31 -3.90 -6.64
N PRO A 71 3.68 -3.02 -5.84
CA PRO A 71 4.35 -2.48 -4.66
C PRO A 71 4.58 -3.59 -3.60
N ASP A 72 5.54 -3.40 -2.70
CA ASP A 72 5.85 -4.42 -1.68
C ASP A 72 4.82 -4.34 -0.55
N THR A 73 4.19 -5.46 -0.20
CA THR A 73 3.11 -5.47 0.80
C THR A 73 3.54 -4.87 2.13
N ARG A 74 4.81 -4.95 2.50
CA ARG A 74 5.36 -4.34 3.74
C ARG A 74 5.19 -2.83 3.80
N LEU A 75 5.04 -2.15 2.65
CA LEU A 75 4.81 -0.71 2.60
C LEU A 75 3.43 -0.29 3.11
N TRP A 76 2.48 -1.22 3.20
CA TRP A 76 1.14 -0.95 3.72
C TRP A 76 0.62 -2.02 4.67
N SER A 77 1.41 -3.03 5.03
CA SER A 77 1.11 -3.98 6.11
C SER A 77 1.17 -3.25 7.45
#